data_AF-A0A496ZV74-F1
#
_entry.id   AF-A0A496ZV74-F1
#
_cell.length_a   1.000
_cell.length_b   1.000
_cell.length_c   1.000
_cell.angle_alpha   90.00
_cell.angle_beta   90.00
_cell.angle_gamma   90.00
#
_symmetry.space_group_name_H-M   'P 1'
#
loop_
_entity.id
_entity.type
_entity.pdbx_description
1 polymer ?
#
loop_
_entity_poly.entity_id
_entity_poly.type
_entity_poly.pdbx_seq_one_letter_code
_entity_poly.pdbx_strand_id
1 'polypeptide(L)'
;SVYNSQPHVVETLSGPSYALSSNGDIINYAETREYLESKGVYFASGNDGELLLKYIVYHVEKENFTIVEAIKKLMLYVKGAFSTVLATKTEMILFRDPYGLRPMSYGKTRDGAIAVASESCALDILYMDWHKEVEPAEIIVINTDGVENIKNDPDEFRATDTDKHCIFEHIYFSRPDSINFGHKVFDVRERIGAELAKSDDGTIFPDVVVPVPDSSNFIALGYAKQKNIPFELGLIRNHYVGRTFIQPEQTIRDESVYQKFNPLPGFFDGKKVVLIDDSIVRGTTIRKLVKLIKNAGASEVHIRIGSPAVRFSCFYGIDTPTSEELIANRMSENEIREYTGADSLKYIPLKNLMKSVKDPQNYCDACFSGDYPVK
;
A
#
# COMPACT_ATOMS: atom_id res chain seq x y z
N SER A 1 9.73 4.35 -20.38
CA SER A 1 9.52 5.44 -21.36
C SER A 1 9.11 6.68 -20.60
N VAL A 2 9.42 7.88 -21.12
CA VAL A 2 9.07 9.18 -20.47
C VAL A 2 7.55 9.42 -20.40
N TYR A 3 6.76 8.66 -21.17
CA TYR A 3 5.30 8.80 -21.26
C TYR A 3 4.51 8.03 -20.19
N ASN A 4 5.15 7.27 -19.31
CA ASN A 4 4.44 6.47 -18.27
C ASN A 4 4.59 7.07 -16.86
N SER A 5 4.86 8.37 -16.75
CA SER A 5 4.96 9.07 -15.46
C SER A 5 3.90 10.16 -15.36
N GLN A 6 3.22 10.21 -14.23
CA GLN A 6 2.26 11.25 -13.88
C GLN A 6 3.00 12.53 -13.42
N PRO A 7 2.36 13.72 -13.47
CA PRO A 7 0.99 13.96 -13.92
C PRO A 7 0.81 13.85 -15.44
N HIS A 8 -0.34 13.35 -15.87
CA HIS A 8 -0.75 13.43 -17.27
C HIS A 8 -1.36 14.78 -17.57
N VAL A 9 -1.19 15.27 -18.80
CA VAL A 9 -1.68 16.58 -19.23
C VAL A 9 -2.47 16.43 -20.53
N VAL A 10 -3.59 17.14 -20.63
CA VAL A 10 -4.32 17.33 -21.89
C VAL A 10 -4.25 18.80 -22.30
N GLU A 11 -3.81 19.01 -23.54
CA GLU A 11 -3.80 20.32 -24.17
C GLU A 11 -5.08 20.53 -24.97
N THR A 12 -5.67 21.71 -24.83
CA THR A 12 -6.76 22.19 -25.69
C THR A 12 -6.20 23.22 -26.68
N LEU A 13 -7.06 23.77 -27.55
CA LEU A 13 -6.66 24.86 -28.45
C LEU A 13 -6.10 26.09 -27.72
N SER A 14 -6.34 26.21 -26.41
CA SER A 14 -5.80 27.27 -25.54
C SER A 14 -4.53 26.85 -24.76
N GLY A 15 -3.88 25.75 -25.14
CA GLY A 15 -2.73 25.13 -24.45
C GLY A 15 -3.13 24.12 -23.36
N PRO A 16 -2.16 23.63 -22.54
CA PRO A 16 -2.44 22.77 -21.38
C PRO A 16 -3.60 23.30 -20.55
N SER A 17 -4.64 22.49 -20.37
CA SER A 17 -5.87 22.93 -19.69
C SER A 17 -6.29 22.02 -18.55
N TYR A 18 -5.81 20.77 -18.56
CA TYR A 18 -6.09 19.78 -17.53
C TYR A 18 -4.81 19.00 -17.21
N ALA A 19 -4.52 18.80 -15.93
CA ALA A 19 -3.44 17.95 -15.45
C ALA A 19 -3.94 17.05 -14.32
N LEU A 20 -3.59 15.76 -14.32
CA LEU A 20 -4.09 14.81 -13.34
C LEU A 20 -2.99 13.90 -12.82
N SER A 21 -3.00 13.70 -11.50
CA SER A 21 -2.23 12.66 -10.82
C SER A 21 -3.17 11.80 -9.98
N SER A 22 -2.98 10.47 -10.04
CA SER A 22 -3.79 9.48 -9.34
C SER A 22 -2.92 8.41 -8.72
N ASN A 23 -3.30 7.98 -7.51
CA ASN A 23 -2.80 6.77 -6.87
C ASN A 23 -3.91 5.72 -6.89
N GLY A 24 -3.67 4.57 -7.51
CA GLY A 24 -4.67 3.52 -7.70
C GLY A 24 -4.39 2.66 -8.93
N ASP A 25 -5.39 1.89 -9.34
CA ASP A 25 -5.35 0.99 -10.51
C ASP A 25 -6.77 0.73 -10.99
N ILE A 26 -6.96 0.60 -12.32
CA ILE A 26 -8.27 0.52 -12.97
C ILE A 26 -8.49 -0.88 -13.54
N ILE A 27 -9.47 -1.59 -13.00
CA ILE A 27 -9.77 -2.98 -13.36
C ILE A 27 -10.31 -3.08 -14.79
N ASN A 28 -11.29 -2.23 -15.14
CA ASN A 28 -11.87 -2.23 -16.48
C ASN A 28 -11.14 -1.25 -17.43
N TYR A 29 -9.81 -1.14 -17.29
CA TYR A 29 -8.98 -0.26 -18.12
C TYR A 29 -9.19 -0.51 -19.60
N ALA A 30 -9.08 -1.77 -20.04
CA ALA A 30 -9.17 -2.14 -21.46
C ALA A 30 -10.54 -1.77 -22.06
N GLU A 31 -11.63 -2.07 -21.34
CA GLU A 31 -13.00 -1.74 -21.75
C GLU A 31 -13.20 -0.22 -21.83
N THR A 32 -12.78 0.51 -20.80
CA THR A 32 -12.92 1.97 -20.75
C THR A 32 -12.10 2.64 -21.84
N ARG A 33 -10.90 2.13 -22.11
CA ARG A 33 -10.02 2.60 -23.18
C ARG A 33 -10.64 2.35 -24.55
N GLU A 34 -11.13 1.14 -24.81
CA GLU A 34 -11.78 0.79 -26.07
C GLU A 34 -13.02 1.66 -26.33
N TYR A 35 -13.82 1.92 -25.28
CA TYR A 35 -14.92 2.88 -25.35
C TYR A 35 -14.45 4.26 -25.81
N LEU A 36 -13.41 4.83 -25.17
CA LEU A 36 -12.90 6.15 -25.52
C LEU A 36 -12.23 6.18 -26.91
N GLU A 37 -11.47 5.15 -27.28
CA GLU A 37 -10.86 5.01 -28.61
C GLU A 37 -11.93 4.94 -29.71
N SER A 38 -13.07 4.27 -29.47
CA SER A 38 -14.22 4.24 -30.39
C SER A 38 -14.85 5.63 -30.61
N LYS A 39 -14.61 6.58 -29.69
CA LYS A 39 -15.03 7.98 -29.76
C LYS A 39 -13.94 8.90 -30.33
N GLY A 40 -12.83 8.34 -30.80
CA GLY A 40 -11.72 9.07 -31.39
C GLY A 40 -10.74 9.66 -30.37
N VAL A 41 -10.76 9.20 -29.11
CA VAL A 41 -9.79 9.60 -28.09
C VAL A 41 -8.51 8.79 -28.27
N TYR A 42 -7.39 9.47 -28.51
CA TYR A 42 -6.06 8.84 -28.61
C TYR A 42 -5.40 8.68 -27.23
N PHE A 43 -4.53 7.69 -27.05
CA PHE A 43 -3.74 7.45 -25.83
C PHE A 43 -2.24 7.27 -26.15
N ALA A 44 -1.38 7.92 -25.36
CA ALA A 44 0.07 7.89 -25.51
C ALA A 44 0.76 6.87 -24.60
N SER A 45 0.07 6.39 -23.56
CA SER A 45 0.59 5.45 -22.57
C SER A 45 -0.44 4.39 -22.18
N GLY A 46 -0.02 3.43 -21.36
CA GLY A 46 -0.87 2.44 -20.70
C GLY A 46 -1.19 2.81 -19.24
N ASN A 47 -1.06 4.09 -18.87
CA ASN A 47 -1.20 4.54 -17.49
C ASN A 47 -2.65 4.87 -17.14
N ASP A 48 -3.11 4.45 -15.97
CA ASP A 48 -4.46 4.73 -15.47
C ASP A 48 -4.76 6.23 -15.32
N GLY A 49 -3.77 7.03 -14.91
CA GLY A 49 -3.94 8.48 -14.80
C GLY A 49 -4.28 9.13 -16.14
N GLU A 50 -3.75 8.60 -17.26
CA GLU A 50 -4.10 9.10 -18.58
C GLU A 50 -5.55 8.72 -18.95
N LEU A 51 -5.96 7.50 -18.60
CA LEU A 51 -7.34 7.03 -18.79
C LEU A 51 -8.33 7.89 -18.02
N LEU A 52 -8.12 8.08 -16.72
CA LEU A 52 -8.98 8.91 -15.87
C LEU A 52 -9.09 10.34 -16.40
N LEU A 53 -7.95 10.94 -16.76
CA LEU A 53 -7.91 12.29 -17.31
C LEU A 53 -8.69 12.41 -18.61
N LYS A 54 -8.45 11.50 -19.56
CA LYS A 54 -9.11 11.54 -20.86
C LYS A 54 -10.59 11.21 -20.80
N TYR A 55 -11.00 10.35 -19.87
CA TYR A 55 -12.41 10.11 -19.59
C TYR A 55 -13.11 11.42 -19.16
N ILE A 56 -12.56 12.11 -18.16
CA ILE A 56 -13.11 13.38 -17.67
C ILE A 56 -13.16 14.42 -18.79
N VAL A 57 -12.03 14.65 -19.47
CA VAL A 57 -11.95 15.70 -20.52
C VAL A 57 -12.87 15.38 -21.70
N TYR A 58 -13.01 14.11 -22.10
CA TYR A 58 -13.95 13.74 -23.16
C TYR A 58 -15.38 14.15 -22.81
N HIS A 59 -15.87 13.81 -21.62
CA HIS A 59 -17.23 14.15 -21.21
C HIS A 59 -17.44 15.66 -21.06
N VAL A 60 -16.43 16.39 -20.56
CA VAL A 60 -16.49 17.85 -20.47
C VAL A 60 -16.55 18.50 -21.86
N GLU A 61 -15.60 18.18 -22.75
CA GLU A 61 -15.42 18.88 -24.02
C GLU A 61 -16.37 18.40 -25.15
N LYS A 62 -16.86 17.16 -25.09
CA LYS A 62 -17.70 16.56 -26.14
C LYS A 62 -19.14 16.32 -25.74
N GLU A 63 -19.41 16.13 -24.45
CA GLU A 63 -20.77 15.90 -23.94
C GLU A 63 -21.31 17.09 -23.13
N ASN A 64 -20.53 18.17 -22.98
CA ASN A 64 -20.92 19.40 -22.28
C ASN A 64 -21.28 19.17 -20.80
N PHE A 65 -20.57 18.24 -20.16
CA PHE A 65 -20.66 17.99 -18.72
C PHE A 65 -19.82 19.03 -17.97
N THR A 66 -20.22 19.40 -16.77
CA THR A 66 -19.31 20.01 -15.80
C THR A 66 -18.24 18.99 -15.37
N ILE A 67 -17.11 19.46 -14.84
CA ILE A 67 -16.05 18.58 -14.32
C ILE A 67 -16.61 17.64 -13.23
N VAL A 68 -17.45 18.18 -12.33
CA VAL A 68 -18.09 17.41 -11.25
C VAL A 68 -18.99 16.32 -11.82
N GLU A 69 -19.84 16.62 -12.82
CA GLU A 69 -20.69 15.61 -13.46
C GLU A 69 -19.86 14.53 -14.17
N ALA A 70 -18.76 14.91 -14.82
CA ALA A 70 -17.85 13.97 -15.46
C ALA A 70 -17.16 13.05 -14.44
N ILE A 71 -16.77 13.57 -13.27
CA ILE A 71 -16.21 12.77 -12.17
C ILE A 71 -17.27 11.81 -11.59
N LYS A 72 -18.50 12.27 -11.38
CA LYS A 72 -19.59 11.38 -10.92
C LYS A 72 -19.86 10.26 -11.92
N LYS A 73 -19.87 10.58 -13.22
CA LYS A 73 -19.99 9.59 -14.30
C LYS A 73 -18.81 8.60 -14.28
N LEU A 74 -17.59 9.10 -14.07
CA LEU A 74 -16.41 8.25 -13.90
C LEU A 74 -16.58 7.27 -12.74
N MET A 75 -17.03 7.74 -11.56
CA MET A 75 -17.26 6.89 -10.40
C MET A 75 -18.30 5.78 -10.63
N LEU A 76 -19.26 5.99 -11.55
CA LEU A 76 -20.28 4.99 -11.90
C LEU A 76 -19.75 3.89 -12.83
N TYR A 77 -18.88 4.23 -13.78
CA TYR A 77 -18.52 3.34 -14.89
C TYR A 77 -17.08 2.84 -14.86
N VAL A 78 -16.17 3.60 -14.25
CA VAL A 78 -14.76 3.23 -14.14
C VAL A 78 -14.55 2.48 -12.84
N LYS A 79 -14.24 1.18 -12.97
CA LYS A 79 -14.08 0.24 -11.87
C LYS A 79 -12.62 0.16 -11.47
N GLY A 80 -12.32 0.46 -10.22
CA GLY A 80 -10.97 0.35 -9.68
C GLY A 80 -10.81 1.11 -8.37
N ALA A 81 -9.55 1.39 -8.04
CA ALA A 81 -9.20 2.26 -6.93
C ALA A 81 -8.57 3.54 -7.49
N PHE A 82 -8.86 4.69 -6.88
CA PHE A 82 -8.21 5.94 -7.24
C PHE A 82 -8.35 6.98 -6.13
N SER A 83 -7.24 7.65 -5.83
CA SER A 83 -7.19 8.90 -5.08
C SER A 83 -6.51 9.93 -5.97
N THR A 84 -7.29 10.91 -6.43
CA THR A 84 -6.94 11.70 -7.61
C THR A 84 -6.97 13.18 -7.33
N VAL A 85 -5.96 13.88 -7.88
CA VAL A 85 -5.89 15.34 -7.96
C VAL A 85 -5.95 15.73 -9.44
N LEU A 86 -6.96 16.50 -9.81
CA LEU A 86 -7.12 17.14 -11.11
C LEU A 86 -6.88 18.65 -10.94
N ALA A 87 -6.09 19.25 -11.81
CA ALA A 87 -5.87 20.69 -11.86
C ALA A 87 -6.28 21.23 -13.22
N THR A 88 -6.96 22.38 -13.20
CA THR A 88 -7.24 23.22 -14.37
C THR A 88 -6.46 24.53 -14.24
N LYS A 89 -6.70 25.47 -15.16
CA LYS A 89 -6.12 26.82 -15.06
C LYS A 89 -6.62 27.61 -13.85
N THR A 90 -7.78 27.25 -13.30
CA THR A 90 -8.48 28.05 -12.27
C THR A 90 -8.81 27.26 -11.01
N GLU A 91 -8.76 25.93 -11.05
CA GLU A 91 -9.26 25.08 -9.96
C GLU A 91 -8.35 23.86 -9.72
N MET A 92 -8.33 23.39 -8.48
CA MET A 92 -7.81 22.08 -8.08
C MET A 92 -8.97 21.25 -7.52
N ILE A 93 -9.17 20.06 -8.08
CA ILE A 93 -10.26 19.15 -7.74
C ILE A 93 -9.67 17.87 -7.18
N LEU A 94 -10.11 17.49 -5.99
CA LEU A 94 -9.73 16.27 -5.29
C LEU A 94 -10.91 15.30 -5.37
N PHE A 95 -10.66 14.03 -5.69
CA PHE A 95 -11.72 13.02 -5.62
C PHE A 95 -11.16 11.63 -5.38
N ARG A 96 -11.96 10.81 -4.70
CA ARG A 96 -11.59 9.47 -4.25
C ARG A 96 -12.62 8.44 -4.70
N ASP A 97 -12.17 7.22 -4.99
CA ASP A 97 -13.05 6.13 -5.40
C ASP A 97 -14.16 5.86 -4.36
N PRO A 98 -15.33 5.35 -4.79
CA PRO A 98 -16.47 5.10 -3.90
C PRO A 98 -16.21 4.10 -2.76
N TYR A 99 -15.19 3.27 -2.90
CA TYR A 99 -14.82 2.27 -1.90
C TYR A 99 -13.80 2.81 -0.88
N GLY A 100 -13.20 3.98 -1.15
CA GLY A 100 -12.14 4.55 -0.33
C GLY A 100 -10.90 3.64 -0.25
N LEU A 101 -10.53 2.94 -1.32
CA LEU A 101 -9.46 1.93 -1.29
C LEU A 101 -8.07 2.52 -0.98
N ARG A 102 -7.71 3.62 -1.67
CA ARG A 102 -6.42 4.32 -1.48
C ARG A 102 -6.56 5.49 -0.51
N PRO A 103 -5.53 5.83 0.28
CA PRO A 103 -5.59 6.95 1.22
C PRO A 103 -5.42 8.29 0.50
N MET A 104 -6.11 9.31 1.02
CA MET A 104 -6.03 10.68 0.54
C MET A 104 -6.40 11.64 1.68
N SER A 105 -5.51 12.59 1.95
CA SER A 105 -5.70 13.64 2.95
C SER A 105 -5.45 15.01 2.35
N TYR A 106 -6.15 16.02 2.86
CA TYR A 106 -5.91 17.41 2.51
C TYR A 106 -5.97 18.28 3.75
N GLY A 107 -5.35 19.45 3.68
CA GLY A 107 -5.29 20.38 4.79
C GLY A 107 -5.07 21.81 4.34
N LYS A 108 -5.20 22.71 5.29
CA LYS A 108 -5.03 24.15 5.09
C LYS A 108 -3.95 24.66 6.04
N THR A 109 -3.01 25.45 5.51
CA THR A 109 -2.01 26.17 6.31
C THR A 109 -2.62 27.41 6.94
N ARG A 110 -1.95 28.00 7.93
CA ARG A 110 -2.43 29.22 8.62
C ARG A 110 -2.58 30.44 7.71
N ASP A 111 -1.74 30.56 6.69
CA ASP A 111 -1.80 31.61 5.67
C ASP A 111 -2.79 31.29 4.54
N GLY A 112 -3.43 30.13 4.59
CA GLY A 112 -4.60 29.78 3.79
C GLY A 112 -4.34 28.92 2.55
N ALA A 113 -3.10 28.49 2.31
CA ALA A 113 -2.78 27.55 1.25
C ALA A 113 -3.39 26.17 1.53
N ILE A 114 -3.86 25.50 0.47
CA ILE A 114 -4.38 24.13 0.55
C ILE A 114 -3.33 23.18 -0.02
N ALA A 115 -3.06 22.08 0.68
CA ALA A 115 -2.28 20.99 0.11
C ALA A 115 -2.98 19.65 0.31
N VAL A 116 -2.62 18.71 -0.54
CA VAL A 116 -3.18 17.36 -0.61
C VAL A 116 -2.04 16.36 -0.74
N ALA A 117 -2.20 15.21 -0.11
CA ALA A 117 -1.25 14.11 -0.18
C ALA A 117 -1.96 12.77 -0.01
N SER A 118 -1.34 11.69 -0.45
CA SER A 118 -1.82 10.34 -0.13
C SER A 118 -1.74 10.03 1.36
N GLU A 119 -0.76 10.61 2.08
CA GLU A 119 -0.51 10.33 3.50
C GLU A 119 -0.36 11.62 4.30
N SER A 120 -0.84 11.62 5.56
CA SER A 120 -0.79 12.79 6.44
C SER A 120 0.64 13.26 6.74
N CYS A 121 1.63 12.36 6.77
CA CYS A 121 3.02 12.71 7.09
C CYS A 121 3.61 13.76 6.13
N ALA A 122 3.11 13.83 4.89
CA ALA A 122 3.53 14.86 3.93
C ALA A 122 2.94 16.24 4.27
N LEU A 123 1.74 16.27 4.85
CA LEU A 123 1.07 17.49 5.31
C LEU A 123 1.68 18.01 6.61
N ASP A 124 2.13 17.13 7.50
CA ASP A 124 2.77 17.50 8.78
C ASP A 124 3.99 18.42 8.58
N ILE A 125 4.78 18.17 7.52
CA ILE A 125 5.96 18.97 7.17
C ILE A 125 5.58 20.41 6.77
N LEU A 126 4.36 20.61 6.29
CA LEU A 126 3.84 21.91 5.86
C LEU A 126 3.19 22.71 7.00
N TYR A 127 3.23 22.21 8.25
CA TYR A 127 2.66 22.85 9.43
C TYR A 127 1.20 23.27 9.21
N MET A 128 0.38 22.34 8.73
CA MET A 128 -1.05 22.56 8.51
C MET A 128 -1.72 23.07 9.79
N ASP A 129 -2.62 24.05 9.65
CA ASP A 129 -3.50 24.48 10.73
C ASP A 129 -4.49 23.37 11.08
N TRP A 130 -4.98 22.68 10.04
CA TRP A 130 -5.74 21.44 10.14
C TRP A 130 -5.56 20.60 8.88
N HIS A 131 -5.72 19.29 9.01
CA HIS A 131 -5.86 18.36 7.88
C HIS A 131 -6.87 17.25 8.23
N LYS A 132 -7.46 16.62 7.21
CA LYS A 132 -8.37 15.49 7.34
C LYS A 132 -8.35 14.63 6.07
N GLU A 133 -8.95 13.45 6.15
CA GLU A 133 -9.11 12.58 4.99
C GLU A 133 -10.19 13.08 4.03
N VAL A 134 -10.05 12.73 2.75
CA VAL A 134 -11.10 12.86 1.74
C VAL A 134 -11.98 11.62 1.84
N GLU A 135 -13.28 11.80 2.03
CA GLU A 135 -14.23 10.70 2.23
C GLU A 135 -14.43 9.89 0.93
N PRO A 136 -14.87 8.62 1.00
CA PRO A 136 -15.23 7.85 -0.19
C PRO A 136 -16.27 8.58 -1.05
N ALA A 137 -16.09 8.57 -2.36
CA ALA A 137 -16.89 9.32 -3.34
C ALA A 137 -16.96 10.86 -3.13
N GLU A 138 -16.22 11.45 -2.19
CA GLU A 138 -16.20 12.91 -2.02
C GLU A 138 -15.47 13.58 -3.19
N ILE A 139 -16.01 14.73 -3.61
CA ILE A 139 -15.37 15.61 -4.59
C ILE A 139 -15.14 16.96 -3.91
N ILE A 140 -13.90 17.45 -3.90
CA ILE A 140 -13.53 18.72 -3.29
C ILE A 140 -13.02 19.65 -4.38
N VAL A 141 -13.68 20.79 -4.55
CA VAL A 141 -13.30 21.82 -5.54
C VAL A 141 -12.65 22.98 -4.81
N ILE A 142 -11.47 23.38 -5.26
CA ILE A 142 -10.65 24.43 -4.64
C ILE A 142 -10.32 25.46 -5.72
N ASN A 143 -10.73 26.70 -5.50
CA ASN A 143 -10.49 27.81 -6.43
C ASN A 143 -10.36 29.15 -5.66
N THR A 144 -10.40 30.29 -6.35
CA THR A 144 -10.27 31.62 -5.73
C THR A 144 -11.42 31.98 -4.79
N ASP A 145 -12.58 31.34 -4.93
CA ASP A 145 -13.76 31.57 -4.09
C ASP A 145 -13.71 30.75 -2.79
N GLY A 146 -12.87 29.70 -2.76
CA GLY A 146 -12.59 28.92 -1.55
C GLY A 146 -12.56 27.42 -1.80
N VAL A 147 -13.05 26.67 -0.81
CA VAL A 147 -13.12 25.20 -0.81
C VAL A 147 -14.58 24.78 -0.73
N GLU A 148 -15.05 24.08 -1.76
CA GLU A 148 -16.38 23.46 -1.81
C GLU A 148 -16.23 21.94 -1.64
N ASN A 149 -16.92 21.37 -0.65
CA ASN A 149 -16.95 19.92 -0.42
C ASN A 149 -18.29 19.36 -0.92
N ILE A 150 -18.26 18.60 -2.00
CA ILE A 150 -19.41 17.91 -2.57
C ILE A 150 -19.42 16.48 -2.03
N LYS A 151 -20.22 16.28 -0.98
CA LYS A 151 -20.44 14.96 -0.38
C LYS A 151 -21.45 14.18 -1.20
N ASN A 152 -21.02 13.08 -1.78
CA ASN A 152 -21.88 12.13 -2.46
C ASN A 152 -22.20 10.96 -1.52
N ASP A 153 -23.31 10.26 -1.77
CA ASP A 153 -23.58 8.98 -1.12
C ASP A 153 -22.77 7.89 -1.84
N PRO A 154 -21.78 7.24 -1.20
CA PRO A 154 -20.97 6.22 -1.85
C PRO A 154 -21.80 5.05 -2.41
N ASP A 155 -22.95 4.75 -1.80
CA ASP A 155 -23.81 3.63 -2.17
C ASP A 155 -24.51 3.86 -3.53
N GLU A 156 -24.51 5.09 -4.05
CA GLU A 156 -24.93 5.39 -5.43
C GLU A 156 -23.91 4.89 -6.48
N PHE A 157 -22.66 4.65 -6.08
CA PHE A 157 -21.53 4.37 -6.99
C PHE A 157 -20.86 3.02 -6.76
N ARG A 158 -21.29 2.26 -5.75
CA ARG A 158 -20.63 1.00 -5.37
C ARG A 158 -21.63 -0.11 -5.06
N ALA A 159 -21.16 -1.35 -5.13
CA ALA A 159 -21.99 -2.53 -4.88
C ALA A 159 -22.05 -2.98 -3.40
N THR A 160 -21.24 -2.39 -2.52
CA THR A 160 -21.14 -2.76 -1.11
C THR A 160 -21.61 -1.62 -0.21
N ASP A 161 -22.25 -1.94 0.91
CA ASP A 161 -22.73 -0.96 1.91
C ASP A 161 -21.63 -0.46 2.88
N THR A 162 -20.38 -0.85 2.61
CA THR A 162 -19.22 -0.62 3.48
C THR A 162 -18.04 -0.17 2.66
N ASP A 163 -17.18 0.62 3.29
CA ASP A 163 -15.89 1.00 2.71
C ASP A 163 -15.00 -0.22 2.53
N LYS A 164 -13.93 -0.09 1.76
CA LYS A 164 -12.98 -1.18 1.49
C LYS A 164 -11.55 -0.66 1.48
N HIS A 165 -11.18 0.10 2.51
CA HIS A 165 -9.83 0.61 2.72
C HIS A 165 -8.78 -0.49 2.58
N CYS A 166 -7.63 -0.19 1.96
CA CYS A 166 -6.60 -1.20 1.77
C CYS A 166 -5.91 -1.55 3.10
N ILE A 167 -6.08 -2.77 3.61
CA ILE A 167 -5.40 -3.21 4.84
C ILE A 167 -3.87 -3.23 4.71
N PHE A 168 -3.37 -3.36 3.48
CA PHE A 168 -1.92 -3.41 3.19
C PHE A 168 -1.21 -2.07 3.43
N GLU A 169 -1.96 -0.96 3.44
CA GLU A 169 -1.45 0.34 3.87
C GLU A 169 -0.96 0.29 5.33
N HIS A 170 -1.75 -0.34 6.20
CA HIS A 170 -1.38 -0.54 7.60
C HIS A 170 -0.29 -1.59 7.79
N ILE A 171 -0.33 -2.69 7.03
CA ILE A 171 0.65 -3.78 7.15
C ILE A 171 2.06 -3.30 6.75
N TYR A 172 2.17 -2.59 5.64
CA TYR A 172 3.47 -2.33 5.01
C TYR A 172 3.59 -0.96 4.32
N PHE A 173 2.62 -0.57 3.50
CA PHE A 173 2.85 0.45 2.47
C PHE A 173 2.96 1.87 3.02
N SER A 174 2.04 2.26 3.92
CA SER A 174 2.07 3.60 4.51
C SER A 174 3.24 3.76 5.48
N ARG A 175 3.69 4.99 5.67
CA ARG A 175 4.67 5.29 6.70
C ARG A 175 4.05 5.17 8.11
N PRO A 176 4.83 4.73 9.10
CA PRO A 176 4.31 4.56 10.47
C PRO A 176 3.87 5.86 11.13
N ASP A 177 4.41 7.00 10.72
CA ASP A 177 4.05 8.34 11.20
C ASP A 177 2.83 8.96 10.50
N SER A 178 2.15 8.20 9.64
CA SER A 178 0.90 8.63 8.99
C SER A 178 -0.35 8.27 9.80
N ILE A 179 -1.42 9.03 9.55
CA ILE A 179 -2.79 8.73 9.96
C ILE A 179 -3.59 8.44 8.70
N ASN A 180 -3.98 7.19 8.51
CA ASN A 180 -4.77 6.72 7.38
C ASN A 180 -5.99 5.94 7.88
N PHE A 181 -7.13 6.15 7.25
CA PHE A 181 -8.41 5.49 7.55
C PHE A 181 -8.82 5.64 9.02
N GLY A 182 -8.63 6.84 9.58
CA GLY A 182 -8.89 7.15 10.99
C GLY A 182 -7.92 6.51 11.99
N HIS A 183 -6.81 5.93 11.54
CA HIS A 183 -5.86 5.23 12.39
C HIS A 183 -4.42 5.73 12.22
N LYS A 184 -3.73 5.90 13.34
CA LYS A 184 -2.27 5.99 13.36
C LYS A 184 -1.69 4.66 12.91
N VAL A 185 -0.89 4.68 11.85
CA VAL A 185 -0.36 3.46 11.21
C VAL A 185 0.50 2.67 12.20
N PHE A 186 1.37 3.32 12.98
CA PHE A 186 2.20 2.62 13.97
C PHE A 186 1.39 1.90 15.05
N ASP A 187 0.27 2.48 15.52
CA ASP A 187 -0.61 1.86 16.51
C ASP A 187 -1.27 0.58 15.96
N VAL A 188 -1.66 0.59 14.68
CA VAL A 188 -2.20 -0.60 14.02
C VAL A 188 -1.13 -1.68 13.93
N ARG A 189 0.10 -1.34 13.55
CA ARG A 189 1.23 -2.28 13.48
C ARG A 189 1.57 -2.91 14.83
N GLU A 190 1.59 -2.13 15.91
CA GLU A 190 1.75 -2.70 17.26
C GLU A 190 0.61 -3.67 17.62
N ARG A 191 -0.64 -3.35 17.26
CA ARG A 191 -1.78 -4.26 17.45
C ARG A 191 -1.68 -5.54 16.62
N ILE A 192 -1.22 -5.45 15.36
CA ILE A 192 -0.93 -6.63 14.53
C ILE A 192 0.06 -7.55 15.24
N GLY A 193 1.16 -6.98 15.74
CA GLY A 193 2.16 -7.72 16.52
C GLY A 193 1.57 -8.42 17.74
N ALA A 194 0.74 -7.72 18.50
CA ALA A 194 0.07 -8.28 19.67
C ALA A 194 -0.91 -9.40 19.31
N GLU A 195 -1.70 -9.25 18.24
CA GLU A 195 -2.64 -10.29 17.79
C GLU A 195 -1.92 -11.52 17.22
N LEU A 196 -0.80 -11.32 16.52
CA LEU A 196 0.10 -12.39 16.08
C LEU A 196 0.65 -13.16 17.29
N ALA A 197 1.15 -12.46 18.30
CA ALA A 197 1.61 -13.06 19.55
C ALA A 197 0.51 -13.86 20.27
N LYS A 198 -0.72 -13.34 20.36
CA LYS A 198 -1.84 -14.07 20.98
C LYS A 198 -2.21 -15.34 20.20
N SER A 199 -2.07 -15.33 18.88
CA SER A 199 -2.33 -16.49 18.03
C SER A 199 -1.20 -17.52 18.02
N ASP A 200 -0.01 -17.14 18.51
CA ASP A 200 1.14 -18.03 18.57
C ASP A 200 1.06 -18.94 19.81
N ASP A 201 0.99 -20.26 19.57
CA ASP A 201 0.78 -21.33 20.56
C ASP A 201 1.77 -21.40 21.73
N GLY A 202 2.83 -20.60 21.73
CA GLY A 202 3.78 -20.50 22.84
C GLY A 202 4.67 -21.73 23.01
N THR A 203 4.83 -22.54 21.96
CA THR A 203 5.68 -23.73 21.97
C THR A 203 7.18 -23.42 21.93
N ILE A 204 7.55 -22.17 21.68
CA ILE A 204 8.95 -21.71 21.58
C ILE A 204 9.30 -20.77 22.75
N PHE A 205 10.56 -20.85 23.20
CA PHE A 205 11.12 -19.98 24.24
C PHE A 205 12.32 -19.23 23.64
N PRO A 206 12.08 -18.17 22.85
CA PRO A 206 13.15 -17.44 22.19
C PRO A 206 13.81 -16.45 23.15
N ASP A 207 15.09 -16.16 22.90
CA ASP A 207 15.85 -15.19 23.69
C ASP A 207 15.52 -13.76 23.28
N VAL A 208 15.13 -13.56 22.02
CA VAL A 208 14.97 -12.23 21.43
C VAL A 208 13.97 -12.19 20.27
N VAL A 209 13.27 -11.07 20.15
CA VAL A 209 12.47 -10.70 18.98
C VAL A 209 13.25 -9.66 18.17
N VAL A 210 13.47 -9.95 16.89
CA VAL A 210 14.19 -9.08 15.96
C VAL A 210 13.28 -8.77 14.76
N PRO A 211 13.07 -7.48 14.43
CA PRO A 211 12.35 -7.11 13.21
C PRO A 211 13.22 -7.29 11.97
N VAL A 212 12.59 -7.50 10.82
CA VAL A 212 13.14 -7.14 9.51
C VAL A 212 12.90 -5.64 9.31
N PRO A 213 13.94 -4.79 9.32
CA PRO A 213 13.75 -3.35 9.30
C PRO A 213 13.40 -2.81 7.89
N ASP A 214 12.66 -1.71 7.78
CA ASP A 214 12.08 -0.91 8.87
C ASP A 214 10.56 -1.16 9.06
N SER A 215 9.91 -1.78 8.07
CA SER A 215 8.46 -1.95 8.02
C SER A 215 7.92 -2.75 9.21
N SER A 216 8.63 -3.79 9.63
CA SER A 216 8.17 -4.70 10.69
C SER A 216 8.54 -4.25 12.11
N ASN A 217 9.21 -3.10 12.28
CA ASN A 217 9.68 -2.64 13.59
C ASN A 217 8.56 -2.55 14.64
N PHE A 218 7.42 -1.93 14.29
CA PHE A 218 6.28 -1.81 15.20
C PHE A 218 5.51 -3.12 15.40
N ILE A 219 5.47 -3.99 14.38
CA ILE A 219 4.88 -5.33 14.51
C ILE A 219 5.70 -6.16 15.49
N ALA A 220 7.02 -6.11 15.38
CA ALA A 220 7.93 -6.80 16.28
C ALA A 220 7.86 -6.26 17.71
N LEU A 221 7.79 -4.94 17.87
CA LEU A 221 7.59 -4.29 19.15
C LEU A 221 6.29 -4.75 19.83
N GLY A 222 5.19 -4.78 19.10
CA GLY A 222 3.90 -5.27 19.59
C GLY A 222 3.93 -6.75 20.00
N TYR A 223 4.55 -7.59 19.19
CA TYR A 223 4.74 -9.01 19.48
C TYR A 223 5.57 -9.23 20.76
N ALA A 224 6.72 -8.54 20.86
CA ALA A 224 7.64 -8.62 21.98
C ALA A 224 6.98 -8.17 23.30
N LYS A 225 6.27 -7.03 23.29
CA LYS A 225 5.50 -6.54 24.45
C LYS A 225 4.45 -7.56 24.89
N GLN A 226 3.71 -8.15 23.94
CA GLN A 226 2.64 -9.09 24.24
C GLN A 226 3.14 -10.43 24.82
N LYS A 227 4.31 -10.91 24.38
CA LYS A 227 4.93 -12.15 24.90
C LYS A 227 5.90 -11.91 26.06
N ASN A 228 6.21 -10.65 26.39
CA ASN A 228 7.24 -10.26 27.37
C ASN A 228 8.63 -10.85 27.03
N ILE A 229 9.07 -10.64 25.79
CA ILE A 229 10.36 -11.09 25.26
C ILE A 229 11.19 -9.85 24.88
N PRO A 230 12.52 -9.84 25.09
CA PRO A 230 13.36 -8.72 24.67
C PRO A 230 13.18 -8.40 23.18
N PHE A 231 12.94 -7.11 22.88
CA PHE A 231 12.98 -6.57 21.53
C PHE A 231 14.34 -5.93 21.30
N GLU A 232 15.06 -6.37 20.27
CA GLU A 232 16.38 -5.85 19.96
C GLU A 232 16.58 -5.70 18.44
N LEU A 233 17.33 -4.68 18.04
CA LEU A 233 17.65 -4.41 16.63
C LEU A 233 18.89 -5.20 16.20
N GLY A 234 18.73 -6.51 16.01
CA GLY A 234 19.82 -7.40 15.58
C GLY A 234 20.24 -7.23 14.11
N LEU A 235 19.38 -6.64 13.29
CA LEU A 235 19.62 -6.32 11.88
C LEU A 235 19.63 -4.82 11.67
N ILE A 236 20.58 -4.33 10.88
CA ILE A 236 20.68 -2.93 10.49
C ILE A 236 20.45 -2.83 8.99
N ARG A 237 19.43 -2.05 8.61
CA ARG A 237 19.18 -1.73 7.21
C ARG A 237 20.27 -0.80 6.70
N ASN A 238 20.85 -1.13 5.55
CA ASN A 238 21.74 -0.22 4.85
C ASN A 238 20.91 0.89 4.18
N HIS A 239 21.16 2.14 4.52
CA HIS A 239 20.42 3.28 3.98
C HIS A 239 20.88 3.68 2.56
N TYR A 240 22.05 3.19 2.12
CA TYR A 240 22.70 3.62 0.87
C TYR A 240 22.74 2.52 -0.19
N VAL A 241 21.66 1.74 -0.30
CA VAL A 241 21.56 0.68 -1.31
C VAL A 241 21.19 1.29 -2.67
N GLY A 242 22.18 1.45 -3.54
CA GLY A 242 21.97 1.85 -4.94
C GLY A 242 21.39 0.71 -5.79
N ARG A 243 20.95 1.03 -7.02
CA ARG A 243 20.65 -0.01 -8.03
C ARG A 243 21.94 -0.78 -8.32
N THR A 244 21.91 -2.11 -8.22
CA THR A 244 23.02 -2.96 -8.66
C THR A 244 23.27 -2.72 -10.15
N PHE A 245 24.45 -2.21 -10.51
CA PHE A 245 24.87 -2.10 -11.91
C PHE A 245 24.96 -3.50 -12.54
N ILE A 246 24.73 -3.58 -13.86
CA ILE A 246 24.87 -4.81 -14.64
C ILE A 246 26.30 -5.33 -14.45
N GLN A 247 26.47 -6.36 -13.63
CA GLN A 247 27.75 -7.01 -13.41
C GLN A 247 27.83 -8.29 -14.25
N PRO A 248 28.88 -8.45 -15.08
CA PRO A 248 29.00 -9.54 -16.03
C PRO A 248 29.60 -10.79 -15.35
N GLU A 249 28.88 -11.46 -14.47
CA GLU A 249 29.21 -12.83 -14.02
C GLU A 249 28.04 -13.45 -13.23
N GLN A 250 27.66 -14.69 -13.59
CA GLN A 250 26.47 -15.40 -13.08
C GLN A 250 26.58 -15.79 -11.59
N THR A 251 27.79 -15.74 -11.03
CA THR A 251 28.14 -16.17 -9.67
C THR A 251 27.78 -15.17 -8.56
N ILE A 252 27.48 -13.90 -8.89
CA ILE A 252 27.26 -12.81 -7.91
C ILE A 252 25.80 -12.29 -7.95
N ARG A 253 24.84 -13.09 -8.43
CA ARG A 253 23.41 -12.69 -8.42
C ARG A 253 22.71 -12.86 -7.06
N ASP A 254 23.43 -13.28 -6.02
CA ASP A 254 22.84 -13.63 -4.73
C ASP A 254 22.99 -12.60 -3.60
N GLU A 255 23.72 -11.50 -3.81
CA GLU A 255 24.09 -10.54 -2.77
C GLU A 255 23.03 -9.49 -2.40
N SER A 256 21.86 -9.45 -3.06
CA SER A 256 20.90 -8.35 -2.89
C SER A 256 20.37 -8.17 -1.46
N VAL A 257 20.37 -9.22 -0.63
CA VAL A 257 19.99 -9.13 0.79
C VAL A 257 21.17 -8.73 1.68
N TYR A 258 22.38 -9.24 1.41
CA TYR A 258 23.60 -8.85 2.13
C TYR A 258 23.95 -7.37 1.91
N GLN A 259 23.57 -6.82 0.75
CA GLN A 259 23.71 -5.38 0.49
C GLN A 259 22.69 -4.55 1.28
N LYS A 260 21.52 -5.12 1.62
CA LYS A 260 20.41 -4.43 2.29
C LYS A 260 20.47 -4.51 3.81
N PHE A 261 20.98 -5.59 4.38
CA PHE A 261 20.95 -5.83 5.82
C PHE A 261 22.27 -6.37 6.34
N ASN A 262 22.72 -5.83 7.46
CA ASN A 262 23.88 -6.32 8.20
C ASN A 262 23.45 -6.80 9.58
N PRO A 263 23.87 -8.01 10.02
CA PRO A 263 23.72 -8.43 11.40
C PRO A 263 24.69 -7.66 12.30
N LEU A 264 24.27 -7.36 13.53
CA LEU A 264 25.20 -6.83 14.53
C LEU A 264 26.27 -7.88 14.89
N PRO A 265 27.57 -7.51 14.96
CA PRO A 265 28.64 -8.46 15.27
C PRO A 265 28.42 -9.19 16.60
N GLY A 266 28.47 -10.53 16.58
CA GLY A 266 28.31 -11.40 17.76
C GLY A 266 26.90 -11.39 18.38
N PHE A 267 25.95 -10.64 17.81
CA PHE A 267 24.64 -10.45 18.42
C PHE A 267 23.82 -11.73 18.45
N PHE A 268 23.94 -12.57 17.42
CA PHE A 268 23.13 -13.77 17.23
C PHE A 268 23.75 -15.03 17.84
N ASP A 269 24.98 -14.98 18.34
CA ASP A 269 25.73 -16.15 18.82
C ASP A 269 24.95 -16.96 19.86
N GLY A 270 24.56 -18.18 19.49
CA GLY A 270 23.81 -19.12 20.32
C GLY A 270 22.34 -18.76 20.58
N LYS A 271 21.85 -17.59 20.15
CA LYS A 271 20.49 -17.12 20.44
C LYS A 271 19.42 -17.86 19.63
N LYS A 272 18.27 -18.09 20.26
CA LYS A 272 17.00 -18.47 19.62
C LYS A 272 16.23 -17.20 19.27
N VAL A 273 16.03 -16.96 17.98
CA VAL A 273 15.52 -15.69 17.46
C VAL A 273 14.09 -15.85 16.95
N VAL A 274 13.19 -14.97 17.37
CA VAL A 274 11.95 -14.73 16.61
C VAL A 274 12.22 -13.59 15.62
N LEU A 275 12.21 -13.92 14.33
CA LEU A 275 12.32 -12.96 13.24
C LEU A 275 10.93 -12.54 12.78
N ILE A 276 10.63 -11.26 12.88
CA ILE A 276 9.34 -10.68 12.48
C ILE A 276 9.48 -9.99 11.14
N ASP A 277 8.67 -10.41 10.16
CA ASP A 277 8.55 -9.74 8.85
C ASP A 277 7.08 -9.35 8.63
N ASP A 278 6.82 -8.35 7.80
CA ASP A 278 5.44 -7.88 7.55
C ASP A 278 4.66 -8.86 6.68
N SER A 279 5.30 -9.40 5.64
CA SER A 279 4.65 -10.25 4.64
C SER A 279 5.66 -11.17 3.95
N ILE A 280 5.17 -12.28 3.38
CA ILE A 280 5.95 -13.13 2.46
C ILE A 280 5.24 -13.19 1.12
N VAL A 281 5.88 -12.65 0.08
CA VAL A 281 5.36 -12.66 -1.29
C VAL A 281 6.02 -13.78 -2.12
N ARG A 282 7.30 -13.62 -2.47
CA ARG A 282 8.08 -14.61 -3.25
C ARG A 282 8.94 -15.55 -2.37
N GLY A 283 9.12 -15.23 -1.09
CA GLY A 283 9.94 -16.00 -0.13
C GLY A 283 11.46 -15.89 -0.29
N THR A 284 11.97 -15.33 -1.39
CA THR A 284 13.41 -15.27 -1.67
C THR A 284 14.18 -14.40 -0.68
N THR A 285 13.63 -13.25 -0.27
CA THR A 285 14.26 -12.34 0.69
C THR A 285 14.36 -12.97 2.07
N ILE A 286 13.25 -13.44 2.62
CA ILE A 286 13.19 -14.02 3.97
C ILE A 286 14.09 -15.27 4.08
N ARG A 287 14.15 -16.11 3.05
CA ARG A 287 15.09 -17.25 2.98
C ARG A 287 16.55 -16.80 3.15
N LYS A 288 16.94 -15.72 2.48
CA LYS A 288 18.30 -15.17 2.58
C LYS A 288 18.56 -14.55 3.96
N LEU A 289 17.55 -13.91 4.57
CA LEU A 289 17.64 -13.36 5.92
C LEU A 289 17.82 -14.45 6.99
N VAL A 290 17.08 -15.56 6.90
CA VAL A 290 17.27 -16.71 7.79
C VAL A 290 18.69 -17.25 7.68
N LYS A 291 19.18 -17.43 6.45
CA LYS A 291 20.56 -17.89 6.22
C LYS A 291 21.60 -16.91 6.80
N LEU A 292 21.38 -15.60 6.61
CA LEU A 292 22.24 -14.55 7.16
C LEU A 292 22.31 -14.63 8.70
N ILE A 293 21.16 -14.76 9.36
CA ILE A 293 21.07 -14.83 10.83
C ILE A 293 21.69 -16.13 11.37
N LYS A 294 21.44 -17.28 10.73
CA LYS A 294 22.08 -18.55 11.10
C LYS A 294 23.60 -18.50 10.91
N ASN A 295 24.08 -17.91 9.82
CA ASN A 295 25.52 -17.70 9.61
C ASN A 295 26.15 -16.74 10.63
N ALA A 296 25.35 -15.84 11.21
CA ALA A 296 25.77 -14.93 12.28
C ALA A 296 25.72 -15.57 13.68
N GLY A 297 25.45 -16.88 13.78
CA GLY A 297 25.59 -17.65 15.03
C GLY A 297 24.28 -18.07 15.70
N ALA A 298 23.10 -17.72 15.16
CA ALA A 298 21.82 -18.10 15.76
C ALA A 298 21.64 -19.62 15.83
N SER A 299 21.18 -20.12 16.98
CA SER A 299 20.89 -21.54 17.19
C SER A 299 19.57 -21.96 16.56
N GLU A 300 18.54 -21.12 16.70
CA GLU A 300 17.21 -21.32 16.11
C GLU A 300 16.70 -19.99 15.54
N VAL A 301 15.98 -20.05 14.41
CA VAL A 301 15.31 -18.91 13.79
C VAL A 301 13.85 -19.27 13.53
N HIS A 302 12.95 -18.57 14.22
CA HIS A 302 11.51 -18.73 14.11
C HIS A 302 10.90 -17.51 13.40
N ILE A 303 10.30 -17.72 12.23
CA ILE A 303 9.65 -16.67 11.46
C ILE A 303 8.24 -16.44 12.00
N ARG A 304 7.84 -15.18 12.19
CA ARG A 304 6.43 -14.79 12.38
C ARG A 304 6.08 -13.64 11.45
N ILE A 305 4.97 -13.76 10.75
CA ILE A 305 4.57 -12.84 9.68
C ILE A 305 3.36 -12.01 10.10
N GLY A 306 3.49 -10.69 9.98
CA GLY A 306 2.47 -9.69 10.32
C GLY A 306 1.25 -9.64 9.39
N SER A 307 1.27 -10.41 8.30
CA SER A 307 0.15 -10.61 7.38
C SER A 307 -0.25 -12.08 7.31
N PRO A 308 -1.51 -12.39 6.93
CA PRO A 308 -1.85 -13.69 6.39
C PRO A 308 -1.01 -14.00 5.14
N ALA A 309 -1.04 -15.27 4.72
CA ALA A 309 -0.36 -15.68 3.50
C ALA A 309 -0.95 -14.95 2.28
N VAL A 310 -0.11 -14.23 1.53
CA VAL A 310 -0.51 -13.51 0.31
C VAL A 310 -0.75 -14.53 -0.81
N ARG A 311 -2.01 -14.71 -1.18
CA ARG A 311 -2.47 -15.74 -2.14
C ARG A 311 -3.03 -15.16 -3.43
N PHE A 312 -3.34 -13.87 -3.44
CA PHE A 312 -3.94 -13.21 -4.59
C PHE A 312 -3.24 -11.88 -4.85
N SER A 313 -3.10 -11.54 -6.13
CA SER A 313 -2.54 -10.25 -6.56
C SER A 313 -3.47 -9.09 -6.20
N CYS A 314 -2.94 -7.90 -5.99
CA CYS A 314 -3.75 -6.70 -5.81
C CYS A 314 -4.11 -6.11 -7.19
N PHE A 315 -5.36 -5.68 -7.35
CA PHE A 315 -5.85 -4.96 -8.55
C PHE A 315 -6.18 -3.49 -8.24
N TYR A 316 -5.63 -2.97 -7.14
CA TYR A 316 -6.02 -1.68 -6.57
C TYR A 316 -4.82 -0.78 -6.28
N GLY A 317 -3.70 -0.97 -6.99
CA GLY A 317 -2.54 -0.07 -6.94
C GLY A 317 -1.35 -0.53 -6.09
N ILE A 318 -1.40 -1.71 -5.46
CA ILE A 318 -0.20 -2.31 -4.84
C ILE A 318 0.45 -3.24 -5.88
N ASP A 319 1.72 -2.98 -6.21
CA ASP A 319 2.47 -3.84 -7.12
C ASP A 319 2.72 -5.22 -6.47
N THR A 320 1.99 -6.21 -6.94
CA THR A 320 2.11 -7.60 -6.52
C THR A 320 2.42 -8.47 -7.73
N PRO A 321 3.24 -9.52 -7.57
CA PRO A 321 3.54 -10.42 -8.66
C PRO A 321 2.32 -11.27 -9.04
N THR A 322 2.44 -12.06 -10.11
CA THR A 322 1.34 -12.92 -10.55
C THR A 322 1.05 -14.02 -9.52
N SER A 323 -0.16 -14.60 -9.60
CA SER A 323 -0.60 -15.70 -8.72
C SER A 323 0.38 -16.89 -8.70
N GLU A 324 1.04 -17.20 -9.82
CA GLU A 324 2.02 -18.29 -9.93
C GLU A 324 3.36 -17.96 -9.26
N GLU A 325 3.69 -16.68 -9.13
CA GLU A 325 4.93 -16.24 -8.50
C GLU A 325 4.81 -16.16 -6.97
N LEU A 326 3.58 -16.02 -6.44
CA LEU A 326 3.28 -16.05 -5.02
C LEU A 326 3.64 -17.42 -4.41
N ILE A 327 4.50 -17.42 -3.38
CA ILE A 327 5.00 -18.66 -2.79
C ILE A 327 3.87 -19.44 -2.09
N ALA A 328 2.92 -18.74 -1.48
CA ALA A 328 1.80 -19.36 -0.77
C ALA A 328 0.86 -20.16 -1.70
N ASN A 329 0.85 -19.87 -3.00
CA ASN A 329 0.06 -20.61 -3.97
C ASN A 329 0.73 -21.90 -4.45
N ARG A 330 2.04 -22.03 -4.23
CA ARG A 330 2.84 -23.19 -4.67
C ARG A 330 3.28 -24.09 -3.53
N MET A 331 3.31 -23.56 -2.31
CA MET A 331 3.85 -24.23 -1.13
C MET A 331 2.90 -24.04 0.04
N SER A 332 2.66 -25.12 0.77
CA SER A 332 2.06 -25.11 2.10
C SER A 332 2.95 -24.39 3.10
N GLU A 333 2.41 -24.02 4.25
CA GLU A 333 3.16 -23.34 5.32
C GLU A 333 4.41 -24.12 5.75
N ASN A 334 4.29 -25.45 5.86
CA ASN A 334 5.41 -26.33 6.19
C ASN A 334 6.48 -26.36 5.08
N GLU A 335 6.06 -26.38 3.82
CA GLU A 335 7.00 -26.33 2.68
C GLU A 335 7.71 -24.96 2.61
N ILE A 336 7.02 -23.86 2.96
CA ILE A 336 7.65 -22.53 3.04
C ILE A 336 8.67 -22.48 4.18
N ARG A 337 8.34 -23.05 5.35
CA ARG A 337 9.28 -23.19 6.47
C ARG A 337 10.55 -23.93 6.02
N GLU A 338 10.40 -25.05 5.33
CA GLU A 338 11.54 -25.82 4.80
C GLU A 338 12.34 -25.04 3.77
N TYR A 339 11.65 -24.40 2.82
CA TYR A 339 12.26 -23.56 1.79
C TYR A 339 13.12 -22.43 2.38
N THR A 340 12.62 -21.78 3.43
CA THR A 340 13.34 -20.69 4.12
C THR A 340 14.47 -21.20 5.02
N GLY A 341 14.43 -22.47 5.43
CA GLY A 341 15.38 -23.06 6.37
C GLY A 341 15.14 -22.63 7.82
N ALA A 342 13.95 -22.10 8.13
CA ALA A 342 13.56 -21.69 9.47
C ALA A 342 13.15 -22.90 10.34
N ASP A 343 13.34 -22.77 11.64
CA ASP A 343 13.00 -23.79 12.62
C ASP A 343 11.49 -23.84 12.87
N SER A 344 10.82 -22.69 12.83
CA SER A 344 9.36 -22.61 12.70
C SER A 344 8.94 -21.39 11.87
N LEU A 345 7.74 -21.44 11.31
CA LEU A 345 7.13 -20.32 10.58
C LEU A 345 5.66 -20.27 10.96
N LYS A 346 5.12 -19.05 11.17
CA LYS A 346 3.68 -18.83 11.32
C LYS A 346 3.25 -17.51 10.71
N TYR A 347 2.07 -17.51 10.09
CA TYR A 347 1.36 -16.31 9.66
C TYR A 347 0.33 -15.89 10.71
N ILE A 348 0.07 -14.59 10.85
CA ILE A 348 -1.11 -14.15 11.59
C ILE A 348 -2.38 -14.66 10.88
N PRO A 349 -3.34 -15.28 11.58
CA PRO A 349 -4.62 -15.63 10.98
C PRO A 349 -5.38 -14.38 10.52
N LEU A 350 -6.09 -14.45 9.40
CA LEU A 350 -6.88 -13.32 8.87
C LEU A 350 -7.83 -12.72 9.92
N LYS A 351 -8.58 -13.57 10.64
CA LYS A 351 -9.46 -13.13 11.74
C LYS A 351 -8.74 -12.36 12.86
N ASN A 352 -7.44 -12.59 13.06
CA ASN A 352 -6.62 -11.91 14.06
C ASN A 352 -6.07 -10.61 13.50
N LEU A 353 -5.63 -10.58 12.24
CA LEU A 353 -5.28 -9.33 11.54
C LEU A 353 -6.45 -8.35 11.60
N MET A 354 -7.66 -8.80 11.31
CA MET A 354 -8.86 -7.95 11.31
C MET A 354 -9.20 -7.35 12.68
N LYS A 355 -8.71 -7.90 13.80
CA LYS A 355 -8.86 -7.30 15.14
C LYS A 355 -7.94 -6.11 15.39
N SER A 356 -6.96 -5.87 14.51
CA SER A 356 -5.99 -4.76 14.65
C SER A 356 -6.53 -3.41 14.19
N VAL A 357 -7.67 -3.40 13.50
CA VAL A 357 -8.35 -2.21 12.97
C VAL A 357 -9.75 -2.08 13.58
N LYS A 358 -10.32 -0.87 13.54
CA LYS A 358 -11.75 -0.68 13.84
C LYS A 358 -12.56 -1.01 12.58
N ASP A 359 -13.83 -1.37 12.80
CA ASP A 359 -14.79 -1.65 11.72
C ASP A 359 -14.20 -2.56 10.62
N PRO A 360 -13.82 -3.81 10.95
CA PRO A 360 -13.05 -4.65 10.03
C PRO A 360 -13.74 -4.91 8.69
N GLN A 361 -15.06 -4.84 8.65
CA GLN A 361 -15.85 -4.91 7.42
C GLN A 361 -15.52 -3.79 6.41
N ASN A 362 -14.93 -2.68 6.86
CA ASN A 362 -14.54 -1.54 6.04
C ASN A 362 -13.19 -1.70 5.34
N TYR A 363 -12.57 -2.88 5.39
CA TYR A 363 -11.25 -3.14 4.84
C TYR A 363 -11.29 -4.18 3.73
N CYS A 364 -10.55 -3.93 2.66
CA CYS A 364 -10.26 -4.89 1.62
C CYS A 364 -9.14 -5.83 2.07
N ASP A 365 -9.41 -7.13 2.04
CA ASP A 365 -8.48 -8.21 2.36
C ASP A 365 -8.24 -9.16 1.17
N ALA A 366 -8.60 -8.73 -0.05
CA ALA A 366 -8.61 -9.55 -1.26
C ALA A 366 -7.27 -10.25 -1.55
N CYS A 367 -6.13 -9.65 -1.16
CA CYS A 367 -4.81 -10.26 -1.29
C CYS A 367 -4.66 -11.58 -0.51
N PHE A 368 -5.54 -11.81 0.48
CA PHE A 368 -5.59 -12.98 1.35
C PHE A 368 -6.83 -13.83 1.11
N SER A 369 -8.00 -13.19 0.99
CA SER A 369 -9.32 -13.85 0.88
C SER A 369 -9.69 -14.21 -0.56
N GLY A 370 -9.20 -13.46 -1.54
CA GLY A 370 -9.62 -13.53 -2.94
C GLY A 370 -10.99 -12.89 -3.21
N ASP A 371 -11.63 -12.29 -2.20
CA ASP A 371 -12.90 -11.59 -2.37
C ASP A 371 -12.66 -10.12 -2.73
N TYR A 372 -12.74 -9.82 -4.03
CA TYR A 372 -12.52 -8.48 -4.55
C TYR A 372 -13.81 -7.66 -4.42
N PRO A 373 -13.76 -6.48 -3.76
CA PRO A 373 -14.96 -5.66 -3.56
C PRO A 373 -15.48 -4.99 -4.84
N VAL A 374 -14.60 -4.71 -5.79
CA VAL A 374 -14.95 -4.13 -7.08
C VAL A 374 -15.05 -5.26 -8.11
N LYS A 375 -16.20 -5.37 -8.78
CA LYS A 375 -16.53 -6.46 -9.71
C LYS A 375 -16.96 -5.92 -11.06
#